data_AF-A0A453SA21-F1
#
_entry.id   AF-A0A453SA21-F1
#
_cell.length_a   1.000
_cell.length_b   1.000
_cell.length_c   1.000
_cell.angle_alpha   90.00
_cell.angle_beta   90.00
_cell.angle_gamma   90.00
#
_symmetry.space_group_name_H-M   'P 1'
#
loop_
_entity.id
_entity.type
_entity.pdbx_description
1 polymer ?
#
loop_
_entity_poly.entity_id
_entity_poly.type
_entity_poly.pdbx_seq_one_letter_code
_entity_poly.pdbx_strand_id
1 'polypeptide(L)'
;PSSFKIGGLLLPTIERRCASPPSVIVIGGGISGIAAAHVLSNSSFEVTVLESRDRIGGHVHMDYSFGCPIDMGASWLHSVGNDNSLAPLIGHLGLILYHTSGDNFVLYDHVLER
;
A
#
# COMPACT_ATOMS: atom_id res chain seq x y z
N PRO A 1 -39.34 20.41 12.87
CA PRO A 1 -39.55 19.65 11.61
C PRO A 1 -40.92 19.97 11.00
N SER A 2 -40.94 20.75 9.92
CA SER A 2 -42.16 21.18 9.23
C SER A 2 -42.62 20.12 8.23
N SER A 3 -43.76 19.48 8.49
CA SER A 3 -44.40 18.50 7.62
C SER A 3 -44.92 19.15 6.33
N PHE A 4 -44.46 18.69 5.17
CA PHE A 4 -44.93 19.08 3.84
C PHE A 4 -46.16 18.25 3.48
N LYS A 5 -47.29 18.88 3.09
CA LYS A 5 -48.55 18.22 2.72
C LYS A 5 -48.86 18.46 1.25
N ILE A 6 -49.01 17.38 0.47
CA ILE A 6 -49.66 17.39 -0.85
C ILE A 6 -50.83 16.41 -0.79
N GLY A 7 -52.05 16.88 -1.06
CA GLY A 7 -53.19 15.99 -1.38
C GLY A 7 -53.68 15.03 -0.29
N GLY A 8 -53.58 15.38 0.99
CA GLY A 8 -54.23 14.63 2.08
C GLY A 8 -53.65 13.24 2.39
N LEU A 9 -52.61 12.79 1.68
CA LEU A 9 -51.88 11.57 2.01
C LEU A 9 -50.71 11.89 2.94
N LEU A 10 -50.68 11.25 4.12
CA LEU A 10 -49.51 11.22 4.97
C LEU A 10 -48.55 10.17 4.39
N LEU A 11 -47.67 10.58 3.47
CA LEU A 11 -46.58 9.70 3.05
C LEU A 11 -45.59 9.62 4.21
N PRO A 12 -45.16 8.42 4.63
CA PRO A 12 -44.03 8.32 5.54
C PRO A 12 -42.87 9.04 4.86
N THR A 13 -42.25 9.98 5.56
CA THR A 13 -40.94 10.48 5.16
C THR A 13 -40.04 9.26 5.12
N ILE A 14 -39.73 8.78 3.91
CA ILE A 14 -38.67 7.80 3.72
C ILE A 14 -37.42 8.56 4.14
N GLU A 15 -37.05 8.43 5.39
CA GLU A 15 -35.70 8.74 5.82
C GLU A 15 -34.81 7.85 4.97
N ARG A 16 -34.09 8.48 4.04
CA ARG A 16 -32.96 7.85 3.39
C ARG A 16 -32.04 7.46 4.53
N ARG A 17 -32.01 6.17 4.91
CA ARG A 17 -30.90 5.64 5.70
C ARG A 17 -29.66 6.14 4.98
N CYS A 18 -28.90 7.01 5.63
CA CYS A 18 -27.57 7.36 5.16
C CYS A 18 -26.85 6.01 5.04
N ALA A 19 -26.72 5.51 3.80
CA ALA A 19 -26.11 4.23 3.58
C ALA A 19 -24.71 4.34 4.17
N SER A 20 -24.40 3.50 5.16
CA SER A 20 -23.04 3.43 5.70
C SER A 20 -22.07 3.26 4.53
N PRO A 21 -20.88 3.87 4.60
CA PRO A 21 -19.90 3.70 3.54
C PRO A 21 -19.69 2.21 3.26
N PRO A 22 -19.63 1.79 1.98
CA PRO A 22 -19.43 0.39 1.63
C PRO A 22 -18.14 -0.14 2.27
N SER A 23 -18.23 -1.32 2.88
CA SER A 23 -17.12 -1.96 3.59
C SER A 23 -16.30 -2.86 2.66
N VAL A 24 -14.96 -2.80 2.74
CA VAL A 24 -14.03 -3.63 1.96
C VAL A 24 -12.98 -4.25 2.88
N ILE A 25 -12.70 -5.54 2.67
CA ILE A 25 -11.58 -6.23 3.32
C ILE A 25 -10.48 -6.45 2.29
N VAL A 26 -9.26 -6.01 2.62
CA VAL A 26 -8.05 -6.27 1.84
C VAL A 26 -7.24 -7.35 2.56
N ILE A 27 -6.92 -8.44 1.86
CA ILE A 27 -6.11 -9.54 2.39
C ILE A 27 -4.65 -9.34 1.97
N GLY A 28 -3.77 -9.17 2.97
CA GLY A 28 -2.34 -8.92 2.82
C GLY A 28 -1.97 -7.44 3.01
N GLY A 29 -1.03 -7.18 3.91
CA GLY A 29 -0.43 -5.88 4.20
C GLY A 29 0.86 -5.62 3.43
N GLY A 30 1.01 -6.20 2.24
CA GLY A 30 2.12 -5.91 1.32
C GLY A 30 1.95 -4.57 0.59
N ILE A 31 2.92 -4.20 -0.25
CA ILE A 31 2.89 -2.95 -1.04
C ILE A 31 1.60 -2.80 -1.86
N SER A 32 1.12 -3.87 -2.49
CA SER A 32 -0.12 -3.88 -3.27
C SER A 32 -1.36 -3.71 -2.40
N GLY A 33 -1.41 -4.39 -1.25
CA GLY A 33 -2.54 -4.31 -0.32
C GLY A 33 -2.67 -2.93 0.32
N ILE A 34 -1.54 -2.34 0.75
CA ILE A 34 -1.52 -0.98 1.28
C ILE A 34 -1.91 0.03 0.19
N ALA A 35 -1.41 -0.11 -1.03
CA ALA A 35 -1.79 0.75 -2.15
C ALA A 35 -3.30 0.67 -2.45
N ALA A 36 -3.86 -0.54 -2.52
CA ALA A 36 -5.28 -0.75 -2.71
C ALA A 36 -6.11 -0.14 -1.56
N ALA A 37 -5.70 -0.39 -0.32
CA ALA A 37 -6.36 0.16 0.86
C ALA A 37 -6.35 1.70 0.85
N HIS A 38 -5.23 2.32 0.47
CA HIS A 38 -5.09 3.77 0.36
C HIS A 38 -6.04 4.38 -0.70
N VAL A 39 -6.13 3.76 -1.88
CA VAL A 39 -7.03 4.22 -2.94
C VAL A 39 -8.50 4.08 -2.52
N LEU A 40 -8.85 2.95 -1.88
CA LEU A 40 -10.20 2.68 -1.41
C LEU A 40 -10.60 3.60 -0.25
N SER A 41 -9.70 3.84 0.72
CA SER A 41 -9.97 4.76 1.84
C SER A 41 -10.21 6.19 1.34
N ASN A 42 -9.45 6.63 0.34
CA ASN A 42 -9.66 7.95 -0.29
C ASN A 42 -10.97 8.02 -1.09
N SER A 43 -11.55 6.87 -1.44
CA SER A 43 -12.81 6.76 -2.19
C SER A 43 -14.04 6.58 -1.28
N SER A 44 -13.92 6.91 0.01
CA SER A 44 -15.01 6.82 1.01
C SER A 44 -15.51 5.40 1.30
N PHE A 45 -14.64 4.38 1.16
CA PHE A 45 -14.92 3.02 1.63
C PHE A 45 -14.44 2.85 3.08
N GLU A 46 -15.14 2.02 3.85
CA GLU A 46 -14.66 1.54 5.14
C GLU A 46 -13.73 0.34 4.89
N VAL A 47 -12.42 0.52 5.06
CA VAL A 47 -11.42 -0.48 4.67
C VAL A 47 -10.79 -1.14 5.89
N THR A 48 -10.81 -2.48 5.92
CA THR A 48 -10.05 -3.29 6.88
C THR A 48 -8.97 -4.07 6.15
N VAL A 49 -7.73 -4.00 6.63
CA VAL A 49 -6.61 -4.78 6.08
C VAL A 49 -6.28 -5.93 7.03
N LEU A 50 -6.22 -7.15 6.51
CA LEU A 50 -5.84 -8.35 7.26
C LEU A 50 -4.46 -8.82 6.81
N GLU A 51 -3.47 -8.76 7.70
CA GLU A 51 -2.13 -9.29 7.47
C GLU A 51 -1.89 -10.50 8.39
N SER A 52 -1.29 -11.53 7.82
CA SER A 52 -0.96 -12.78 8.51
C SER A 52 0.22 -12.64 9.47
N ARG A 53 1.15 -11.73 9.15
CA ARG A 53 2.36 -11.45 9.94
C ARG A 53 2.08 -10.37 10.98
N ASP A 54 2.99 -10.26 11.92
CA ASP A 54 3.07 -9.19 12.92
C ASP A 54 3.58 -7.85 12.36
N ARG A 55 3.82 -7.78 11.05
CA ARG A 55 4.36 -6.61 10.35
C ARG A 55 3.72 -6.43 8.98
N ILE A 56 3.68 -5.17 8.55
CA ILE A 56 3.33 -4.79 7.18
C ILE A 56 4.54 -4.90 6.23
N GLY A 57 4.34 -4.61 4.95
CA GLY A 57 5.37 -4.54 3.90
C GLY A 57 5.47 -5.81 3.05
N GLY A 58 4.99 -6.95 3.54
CA GLY A 58 5.08 -8.22 2.82
C GLY A 58 6.53 -8.61 2.55
N HIS A 59 6.91 -8.73 1.28
CA HIS A 59 8.28 -8.99 0.84
C HIS A 59 9.23 -7.79 1.01
N VAL A 60 8.70 -6.57 1.18
CA VAL A 60 9.51 -5.41 1.56
C VAL A 60 9.76 -5.49 3.07
N HIS A 61 10.96 -5.88 3.46
CA HIS A 61 11.31 -6.10 4.86
C HIS A 61 12.75 -5.70 5.13
N MET A 62 12.95 -4.88 6.16
CA MET A 62 14.26 -4.53 6.67
C MET A 62 14.47 -5.20 8.03
N ASP A 63 15.53 -6.00 8.15
CA ASP A 63 15.98 -6.60 9.39
C ASP A 63 17.08 -5.73 10.02
N TYR A 64 16.95 -5.46 11.32
CA TYR A 64 17.88 -4.63 12.09
C TYR A 64 18.75 -5.45 13.05
N SER A 65 18.57 -6.77 13.09
CA SER A 65 19.22 -7.66 14.07
C SER A 65 20.73 -7.82 13.85
N PHE A 66 21.23 -7.43 12.68
CA PHE A 66 22.64 -7.57 12.29
C PHE A 66 23.54 -6.39 12.71
N GLY A 67 23.02 -5.44 13.49
CA GLY A 67 23.73 -4.22 13.86
C GLY A 67 23.76 -3.14 12.77
N CYS A 68 23.20 -3.45 11.59
CA CYS A 68 22.87 -2.51 10.53
C CYS A 68 21.54 -2.94 9.86
N PRO A 69 20.83 -2.00 9.22
CA PRO A 69 19.64 -2.33 8.45
C PRO A 69 20.00 -3.16 7.21
N ILE A 70 19.42 -4.35 7.10
CA ILE A 70 19.57 -5.25 5.94
C ILE A 70 18.20 -5.44 5.29
N ASP A 71 18.09 -5.16 4.00
CA ASP A 71 16.88 -5.47 3.24
C ASP A 71 16.85 -6.97 2.91
N MET A 72 15.76 -7.64 3.31
CA MET A 72 15.56 -9.08 3.19
C MET A 72 14.70 -9.47 1.97
N GLY A 73 14.44 -8.53 1.05
CA GLY A 73 13.63 -8.79 -0.14
C GLY A 73 13.78 -7.73 -1.23
N ALA A 74 12.98 -6.67 -1.17
CA ALA A 74 12.84 -5.69 -2.25
C ALA A 74 13.95 -4.62 -2.24
N SER A 75 15.21 -5.05 -2.29
CA SER A 75 16.37 -4.17 -2.11
C SER A 75 16.72 -3.31 -3.32
N TRP A 76 16.10 -3.58 -4.48
CA TRP A 76 16.44 -2.94 -5.75
C TRP A 76 15.21 -2.33 -6.43
N LEU A 77 15.37 -1.08 -6.87
CA LEU A 77 14.41 -0.42 -7.73
C LEU A 77 14.95 -0.40 -9.17
N HIS A 78 14.38 -1.25 -10.03
CA HIS A 78 14.74 -1.28 -11.44
C HIS A 78 14.07 -0.14 -12.21
N SER A 79 14.84 0.54 -13.05
CA SER A 79 14.43 1.70 -13.84
C SER A 79 13.90 2.87 -12.99
N VAL A 80 14.74 3.88 -12.81
CA VAL A 80 14.41 5.14 -12.10
C VAL A 80 13.94 6.22 -13.08
N GLY A 81 13.14 5.82 -14.07
CA GLY A 81 12.50 6.70 -15.06
C GLY A 81 11.03 7.00 -14.75
N ASN A 82 10.38 7.79 -15.61
CA ASN A 82 8.95 8.12 -15.51
C ASN A 82 8.02 6.89 -15.59
N ASP A 83 8.56 5.75 -16.03
CA ASP A 83 7.84 4.49 -16.22
C ASP A 83 7.58 3.77 -14.89
N ASN A 84 8.26 4.20 -13.82
CA ASN A 84 8.19 3.57 -12.51
C ASN A 84 7.16 4.27 -11.61
N SER A 85 6.08 3.56 -11.27
CA SER A 85 5.02 4.08 -10.40
C SER A 85 5.47 4.40 -8.97
N LEU A 86 6.64 3.89 -8.54
CA LEU A 86 7.23 4.22 -7.24
C LEU A 86 8.09 5.48 -7.28
N ALA A 87 8.52 5.95 -8.47
CA ALA A 87 9.38 7.12 -8.58
C ALA A 87 8.80 8.39 -7.91
N PRO A 88 7.50 8.72 -8.05
CA PRO A 88 6.92 9.85 -7.35
C PRO A 88 6.90 9.68 -5.82
N LEU A 89 6.79 8.43 -5.33
CA LEU A 89 6.73 8.14 -3.90
C LEU A 89 8.09 8.30 -3.21
N ILE A 90 9.19 8.02 -3.91
CA ILE A 90 10.55 8.19 -3.38
C ILE A 90 10.77 9.63 -2.92
N GLY A 91 10.38 10.60 -3.76
CA GLY A 91 10.50 12.02 -3.44
C GLY A 91 9.60 12.44 -2.27
N HIS A 92 8.33 12.00 -2.27
CA HIS A 92 7.40 12.31 -1.19
C HIS A 92 7.80 11.70 0.16
N LEU A 93 8.46 10.53 0.15
CA LEU A 93 8.91 9.83 1.34
C LEU A 93 10.31 10.27 1.80
N GLY A 94 10.98 11.16 1.05
CA GLY A 94 12.35 11.60 1.36
C GLY A 94 13.38 10.48 1.28
N LEU A 95 13.13 9.45 0.46
CA LEU A 95 14.03 8.31 0.33
C LEU A 95 15.22 8.67 -0.54
N ILE A 96 16.41 8.29 -0.07
CA ILE A 96 17.66 8.49 -0.80
C ILE A 96 17.82 7.36 -1.81
N LEU A 97 18.11 7.72 -3.07
CA LEU A 97 18.47 6.77 -4.11
C LEU A 97 19.97 6.74 -4.31
N TYR A 98 20.52 5.53 -4.24
CA TYR A 98 21.91 5.26 -4.62
C TYR A 98 21.90 4.59 -6.00
N HIS A 99 22.44 5.29 -6.99
CA HIS A 99 22.59 4.71 -8.32
C HIS A 99 23.65 3.61 -8.27
N THR A 100 23.27 2.39 -8.66
CA THR A 100 24.22 1.29 -8.81
C THR A 100 24.37 0.96 -10.27
N SER A 101 25.60 1.10 -10.79
CA SER A 101 25.92 0.68 -12.16
C SER A 101 26.01 -0.84 -12.23
N GLY A 102 25.34 -1.43 -13.22
CA GLY A 102 25.48 -2.85 -13.56
C GLY A 102 26.81 -3.20 -14.22
N ASP A 103 27.71 -2.23 -14.42
CA ASP A 103 29.04 -2.51 -14.99
C ASP A 103 30.09 -2.84 -13.92
N ASN A 104 29.73 -2.76 -12.63
CA ASN A 104 30.62 -3.00 -11.48
C ASN A 104 30.25 -4.27 -10.70
N PHE A 105 30.00 -5.38 -11.40
CA PHE A 105 29.86 -6.68 -10.73
C PHE A 105 31.23 -7.35 -10.59
N VAL A 106 31.69 -7.53 -9.34
CA VAL A 106 32.78 -8.47 -9.04
C VAL A 106 32.14 -9.83 -8.83
N LEU A 107 32.31 -10.73 -9.80
CA LEU A 107 31.88 -12.12 -9.65
C LEU A 107 32.88 -12.83 -8.74
N TYR A 108 32.52 -13.08 -7.48
CA TYR A 108 33.28 -13.97 -6.62
C TYR A 108 32.89 -15.41 -6.96
N ASP A 109 33.60 -16.00 -7.91
CA ASP A 109 33.53 -17.44 -8.14
C ASP A 109 34.34 -18.13 -7.03
N HIS A 110 33.64 -18.59 -6.00
CA HIS A 110 34.21 -19.56 -5.08
C HIS A 110 34.15 -20.92 -5.78
N VAL A 111 35.10 -21.17 -6.67
CA VAL A 111 35.41 -22.53 -7.10
C VAL A 111 35.73 -23.30 -5.83
N LEU A 112 34.77 -24.11 -5.37
CA LEU A 112 35.00 -25.12 -4.36
C LEU A 112 35.96 -26.14 -4.99
N GLU A 113 37.25 -25.82 -4.94
CA GLU A 113 38.31 -26.79 -5.20
C GLU A 113 38.08 -27.96 -4.24
N ARG A 114 37.76 -29.11 -4.83
CA ARG A 114 37.73 -30.42 -4.16
C ARG A 114 39.13 -31.00 -4.12
#